data_AF-A0A6V8I9C3-F1
#
_entry.id   AF-A0A6V8I9C3-F1
#
_cell.length_a   1.000
_cell.length_b   1.000
_cell.length_c   1.000
_cell.angle_alpha   90.00
_cell.angle_beta   90.00
_cell.angle_gamma   90.00
#
_symmetry.space_group_name_H-M   'P 1'
#
loop_
_entity.id
_entity.type
_entity.pdbx_description
1 polymer ?
#
loop_
_entity_poly.entity_id
_entity_poly.type
_entity_poly.pdbx_seq_one_letter_code
_entity_poly.pdbx_strand_id
1 'polypeptide(L)'
;MDLSEVKTRLGLNADATDEQVAQSLDAAQAILQAATTASTKLGLHAAATPAEIVAMLENGESARVTTLRGKLETMGQEMQELRETVSREKAESWVKELGARKVVNSQVQEVLLSLHMQNPEQAEIMATSLENVPSGLLASFDPAQRKTTAPVATGLAAEIERNMV
;
A
#
# COMPACT_ATOMS: atom_id res chain seq x y z
N MET A 1 -59.99 17.84 -3.58
CA MET A 1 -59.26 17.82 -2.31
C MET A 1 -59.42 19.19 -1.70
N ASP A 2 -59.88 19.28 -0.46
CA ASP A 2 -60.13 20.58 0.18
C ASP A 2 -58.80 21.21 0.65
N LEU A 3 -58.74 22.54 0.68
CA LEU A 3 -57.53 23.30 1.02
C LEU A 3 -57.14 23.09 2.50
N SER A 4 -58.14 22.85 3.34
CA SER A 4 -57.98 22.38 4.72
C SER A 4 -57.24 21.04 4.79
N GLU A 5 -57.63 20.09 3.93
CA GLU A 5 -57.06 18.74 3.84
C GLU A 5 -55.61 18.76 3.33
N VAL A 6 -55.30 19.66 2.39
CA VAL A 6 -53.92 19.92 1.91
C VAL A 6 -53.04 20.44 3.04
N LYS A 7 -53.50 21.45 3.80
CA LYS A 7 -52.76 22.01 4.93
C LYS A 7 -52.48 20.95 5.99
N THR A 8 -53.48 20.14 6.34
CA THR A 8 -53.30 19.05 7.32
C THR A 8 -52.27 18.02 6.84
N ARG A 9 -52.31 17.63 5.56
CA ARG A 9 -51.34 16.66 5.00
C ARG A 9 -49.92 17.21 4.89
N LEU A 10 -49.75 18.53 4.72
CA LEU A 10 -48.45 19.19 4.74
C LEU A 10 -47.94 19.48 6.17
N GLY A 11 -48.72 19.18 7.20
CA GLY A 11 -48.39 19.48 8.59
C GLY A 11 -48.45 20.98 8.92
N LEU A 12 -49.16 21.76 8.11
CA LEU A 12 -49.33 23.20 8.29
C LEU A 12 -50.52 23.52 9.19
N ASN A 13 -50.42 24.64 9.91
CA ASN A 13 -51.52 25.14 10.73
C ASN A 13 -52.74 25.52 9.86
N ALA A 14 -53.95 25.46 10.40
CA ALA A 14 -55.19 25.80 9.70
C ALA A 14 -55.16 27.25 9.16
N ASP A 15 -54.52 28.14 9.91
CA ASP A 15 -54.32 29.56 9.56
C ASP A 15 -53.11 29.82 8.66
N ALA A 16 -52.44 28.77 8.16
CA ALA A 16 -51.29 28.93 7.27
C ALA A 16 -51.67 29.73 6.02
N THR A 17 -50.85 30.71 5.66
CA THR A 17 -51.09 31.56 4.50
C THR A 17 -50.90 30.77 3.20
N ASP A 18 -51.53 31.21 2.11
CA ASP A 18 -51.39 30.57 0.81
C ASP A 18 -49.92 30.49 0.35
N GLU A 19 -49.12 31.49 0.76
CA GLU A 19 -47.69 31.57 0.49
C GLU A 19 -46.89 30.48 1.25
N GLN A 20 -47.28 30.17 2.49
CA GLN A 20 -46.70 29.06 3.26
C GLN A 20 -47.09 27.69 2.69
N VAL A 21 -48.31 27.57 2.16
CA VAL A 21 -48.76 26.35 1.48
C VAL A 21 -47.98 26.13 0.19
N ALA A 22 -47.78 27.18 -0.62
CA ALA A 22 -46.98 27.12 -1.84
C ALA A 22 -45.53 26.72 -1.55
N GLN A 23 -44.88 27.36 -0.58
CA GLN A 23 -43.51 26.99 -0.18
C GLN A 23 -43.38 25.55 0.29
N SER A 24 -44.39 25.04 1.03
CA SER A 24 -44.36 23.66 1.53
C SER A 24 -44.61 22.64 0.42
N LEU A 25 -45.43 22.97 -0.57
CA LEU A 25 -45.63 22.15 -1.76
C LEU A 25 -44.37 22.09 -2.62
N ASP A 26 -43.70 23.23 -2.82
CA ASP A 26 -42.42 23.29 -3.53
C ASP A 26 -41.36 22.45 -2.82
N ALA A 27 -41.28 22.55 -1.49
CA ALA A 27 -40.39 21.72 -0.69
C ALA A 27 -40.71 20.22 -0.82
N ALA A 28 -41.99 19.84 -0.77
CA ALA A 28 -42.43 18.45 -0.95
C ALA A 28 -42.08 17.92 -2.35
N GLN A 29 -42.24 18.76 -3.39
CA GLN A 29 -41.88 18.42 -4.75
C GLN A 29 -40.37 18.25 -4.93
N ALA A 30 -39.57 19.12 -4.32
CA ALA A 30 -38.11 18.99 -4.32
C ALA A 30 -37.64 17.70 -3.64
N ILE A 31 -38.26 17.32 -2.51
CA ILE A 31 -37.97 16.07 -1.81
C ILE A 31 -38.33 14.86 -2.70
N LEU A 32 -39.49 14.87 -3.36
CA LEU A 32 -39.88 13.82 -4.29
C LEU A 32 -38.92 13.69 -5.46
N GLN A 33 -38.50 14.80 -6.07
CA GLN A 33 -37.52 14.79 -7.16
C GLN A 33 -36.17 14.24 -6.70
N ALA A 34 -35.70 14.62 -5.51
CA ALA A 34 -34.48 14.10 -4.91
C ALA A 34 -34.57 12.58 -4.67
N ALA A 35 -35.69 12.10 -4.12
CA ALA A 35 -35.93 10.68 -3.89
C ALA A 35 -35.98 9.88 -5.21
N THR A 36 -36.63 10.41 -6.25
CA THR A 36 -36.71 9.78 -7.57
C THR A 36 -35.34 9.73 -8.25
N THR A 37 -34.53 10.78 -8.09
CA THR A 37 -33.16 10.81 -8.60
C THR A 37 -32.28 9.81 -7.86
N ALA A 38 -32.45 9.69 -6.54
CA ALA A 38 -31.74 8.72 -5.72
C ALA A 38 -32.12 7.28 -6.09
N SER A 39 -33.41 6.97 -6.25
CA SER A 39 -33.86 5.63 -6.66
C SER A 39 -33.29 5.23 -8.02
N THR A 40 -33.30 6.15 -8.99
CA THR A 40 -32.71 5.92 -10.33
C THR A 40 -31.20 5.66 -10.24
N LYS A 41 -30.46 6.44 -9.43
CA LYS A 41 -29.00 6.24 -9.21
C LYS A 41 -28.69 4.92 -8.50
N LEU A 42 -29.59 4.45 -7.64
CA LEU A 42 -29.47 3.19 -6.92
C LEU A 42 -29.98 1.99 -7.75
N GLY A 43 -30.48 2.21 -8.97
CA GLY A 43 -31.05 1.16 -9.82
C GLY A 43 -32.37 0.58 -9.31
N LEU A 44 -33.04 1.29 -8.41
CA LEU A 44 -34.34 0.92 -7.88
C LEU A 44 -35.45 1.28 -8.88
N HIS A 45 -36.56 0.54 -8.84
CA HIS A 45 -37.70 0.79 -9.72
C HIS A 45 -38.35 2.15 -9.42
N ALA A 46 -39.03 2.74 -10.42
CA ALA A 46 -39.65 4.07 -10.30
C ALA A 46 -40.69 4.19 -9.17
N ALA A 47 -41.26 3.06 -8.72
CA ALA A 47 -42.20 3.00 -7.59
C ALA A 47 -41.53 2.62 -6.25
N ALA A 48 -40.21 2.76 -6.13
CA ALA A 48 -39.49 2.38 -4.91
C ALA A 48 -39.96 3.23 -3.74
N THR A 49 -40.31 2.55 -2.66
CA THR A 49 -40.75 3.21 -1.45
C THR A 49 -39.58 3.96 -0.80
N PRO A 50 -39.83 5.05 -0.07
CA PRO A 50 -38.76 5.74 0.67
C PRO A 50 -37.97 4.80 1.61
N ALA A 51 -38.63 3.79 2.20
CA ALA A 51 -37.99 2.80 3.05
C ALA A 51 -36.98 1.92 2.28
N GLU A 52 -37.30 1.50 1.05
CA GLU A 52 -36.38 0.73 0.20
C GLU A 52 -35.15 1.53 -0.23
N ILE A 53 -35.32 2.84 -0.48
CA ILE A 53 -34.22 3.75 -0.81
C ILE A 53 -33.25 3.86 0.37
N VAL A 54 -33.78 4.05 1.58
CA VAL A 54 -32.96 4.13 2.81
C VAL A 54 -32.24 2.81 3.08
N ALA A 55 -32.94 1.68 3.00
CA ALA A 55 -32.33 0.36 3.22
C ALA A 55 -31.18 0.09 2.23
N MET A 56 -31.32 0.48 0.96
CA MET A 56 -30.25 0.34 -0.03
C MET A 56 -29.07 1.28 0.22
N LEU A 57 -29.31 2.49 0.72
CA LEU A 57 -28.25 3.43 1.13
C LEU A 57 -27.47 2.87 2.32
N GLU A 58 -28.16 2.39 3.35
CA GLU A 58 -27.54 1.78 4.54
C GLU A 58 -26.72 0.53 4.18
N ASN A 59 -27.24 -0.32 3.30
CA ASN A 59 -26.54 -1.50 2.80
C ASN A 59 -25.32 -1.12 1.95
N GLY A 60 -25.46 -0.14 1.06
CA GLY A 60 -24.38 0.36 0.21
C GLY A 60 -23.26 1.02 1.01
N GLU A 61 -23.61 1.79 2.04
CA GLU A 61 -22.65 2.39 2.96
C GLU A 61 -21.91 1.30 3.76
N SER A 62 -22.62 0.31 4.29
CA SER A 62 -22.02 -0.82 5.00
C SER A 62 -21.08 -1.65 4.12
N ALA A 63 -21.44 -1.89 2.86
CA ALA A 63 -20.59 -2.59 1.90
C ALA A 63 -19.33 -1.79 1.53
N ARG A 64 -19.46 -0.47 1.36
CA ARG A 64 -18.33 0.44 1.09
C ARG A 64 -17.38 0.52 2.29
N VAL A 65 -17.91 0.65 3.50
CA VAL A 65 -17.11 0.66 4.73
C VAL A 65 -16.36 -0.65 4.90
N THR A 66 -17.02 -1.79 4.67
CA THR A 66 -16.37 -3.12 4.70
C THR A 66 -15.26 -3.22 3.66
N THR A 67 -15.49 -2.76 2.44
CA THR A 67 -14.47 -2.75 1.37
C THR A 67 -13.28 -1.86 1.72
N LEU A 68 -13.52 -0.68 2.28
CA LEU A 68 -12.46 0.24 2.69
C LEU A 68 -11.64 -0.33 3.85
N ARG A 69 -12.27 -0.99 4.82
CA ARG A 69 -11.56 -1.70 5.89
C ARG A 69 -10.67 -2.80 5.34
N GLY A 70 -11.18 -3.62 4.41
CA GLY A 70 -10.36 -4.64 3.75
C GLY A 70 -9.15 -4.05 3.03
N LYS A 71 -9.34 -2.95 2.28
CA LYS A 71 -8.21 -2.25 1.63
C LYS A 71 -7.20 -1.68 2.62
N LEU A 72 -7.65 -1.13 3.75
CA LEU A 72 -6.76 -0.61 4.80
C LEU A 72 -5.97 -1.74 5.46
N GLU A 73 -6.58 -2.91 5.66
CA GLU A 73 -5.91 -4.09 6.19
C GLU A 73 -4.84 -4.61 5.21
N THR A 74 -5.19 -4.75 3.93
CA THR A 74 -4.22 -5.13 2.88
C THR A 74 -3.07 -4.11 2.78
N MET A 75 -3.36 -2.80 2.75
CA MET A 75 -2.32 -1.77 2.76
C MET A 75 -1.45 -1.83 4.02
N GLY A 76 -2.02 -2.18 5.18
CA GLY A 76 -1.28 -2.37 6.42
C GLY A 76 -0.29 -3.52 6.31
N GLN A 77 -0.72 -4.65 5.74
CA GLN A 77 0.14 -5.80 5.47
C GLN A 77 1.25 -5.47 4.47
N GLU A 78 0.93 -4.83 3.34
CA GLU A 78 1.91 -4.41 2.33
C GLU A 78 2.94 -3.43 2.91
N MET A 79 2.52 -2.47 3.75
CA MET A 79 3.45 -1.56 4.42
C MET A 79 4.36 -2.27 5.41
N GLN A 80 3.87 -3.28 6.11
CA GLN A 80 4.68 -4.08 7.02
C GLN A 80 5.74 -4.88 6.24
N GLU A 81 5.35 -5.57 5.17
CA GLU A 81 6.27 -6.30 4.30
C GLU A 81 7.34 -5.39 3.69
N LEU A 82 6.94 -4.20 3.22
CA LEU A 82 7.87 -3.22 2.68
C LEU A 82 8.85 -2.74 3.76
N ARG A 83 8.38 -2.50 4.98
CA ARG A 83 9.23 -2.11 6.10
C ARG A 83 10.25 -3.20 6.45
N GLU A 84 9.83 -4.47 6.47
CA GLU A 84 10.71 -5.60 6.70
C GLU A 84 11.76 -5.73 5.60
N THR A 85 11.36 -5.56 4.34
CA THR A 85 12.26 -5.59 3.18
C THR A 85 13.30 -4.46 3.25
N VAL A 86 12.86 -3.22 3.50
CA VAL A 86 13.76 -2.07 3.64
C VAL A 86 14.70 -2.24 4.84
N SER A 87 14.22 -2.79 5.96
CA SER A 87 15.05 -3.06 7.14
C SER A 87 16.13 -4.10 6.81
N ARG A 88 15.76 -5.18 6.10
CA ARG A 88 16.70 -6.20 5.65
C ARG A 88 17.74 -5.64 4.68
N GLU A 89 17.34 -4.92 3.64
CA GLU A 89 18.26 -4.32 2.67
C GLU A 89 19.25 -3.36 3.35
N LYS A 90 18.79 -2.55 4.31
CA LYS A 90 19.66 -1.68 5.10
C LYS A 90 20.66 -2.47 5.93
N ALA A 91 20.22 -3.52 6.62
CA ALA A 91 21.09 -4.38 7.40
C ALA A 91 22.12 -5.10 6.51
N GLU A 92 21.70 -5.62 5.35
CA GLU A 92 22.60 -6.25 4.37
C GLU A 92 23.65 -5.28 3.85
N SER A 93 23.25 -4.08 3.46
CA SER A 93 24.18 -3.03 3.00
C SER A 93 25.18 -2.67 4.10
N TRP A 94 24.70 -2.49 5.33
CA TRP A 94 25.53 -2.15 6.48
C TRP A 94 26.54 -3.26 6.81
N VAL A 95 26.12 -4.54 6.87
CA VAL A 95 27.06 -5.65 7.13
C VAL A 95 28.08 -5.78 6.01
N LYS A 96 27.70 -5.53 4.75
CA LYS A 96 28.63 -5.53 3.61
C LYS A 96 29.69 -4.44 3.74
N GLU A 97 29.30 -3.23 4.13
CA GLU A 97 30.23 -2.13 4.39
C GLU A 97 31.14 -2.43 5.60
N LEU A 98 30.59 -3.07 6.63
CA LEU A 98 31.35 -3.48 7.81
C LEU A 98 32.39 -4.54 7.46
N GLY A 99 32.03 -5.55 6.67
CA GLY A 99 32.95 -6.60 6.21
C GLY A 99 34.11 -6.09 5.36
N ALA A 100 33.98 -4.90 4.75
CA ALA A 100 35.10 -4.26 4.05
C ALA A 100 36.16 -3.67 5.02
N ARG A 101 35.82 -3.47 6.30
CA ARG A 101 36.67 -2.80 7.30
C ARG A 101 37.01 -3.71 8.49
N LYS A 102 36.16 -4.68 8.80
CA LYS A 102 36.24 -5.58 9.96
C LYS A 102 36.25 -7.04 9.51
N VAL A 103 36.90 -7.90 10.30
CA VAL A 103 36.85 -9.35 10.07
C VAL A 103 35.48 -9.86 10.52
N VAL A 104 34.62 -10.13 9.56
CA VAL A 104 33.27 -10.67 9.79
C VAL A 104 33.22 -12.06 9.17
N ASN A 105 33.03 -13.10 9.99
CA ASN A 105 32.76 -14.45 9.48
C ASN A 105 31.25 -14.61 9.20
N SER A 106 30.86 -15.65 8.45
CA SER A 106 29.47 -15.87 8.04
C SER A 106 28.47 -15.94 9.21
N GLN A 107 28.90 -16.51 10.34
CA GLN A 107 28.06 -16.65 11.53
C GLN A 107 27.84 -15.33 12.26
N VAL A 108 28.88 -14.48 12.33
CA VAL A 108 28.78 -13.11 12.88
C VAL A 108 27.99 -12.22 11.93
N GLN A 109 28.09 -12.42 10.62
CA GLN A 109 27.28 -11.71 9.62
C GLN A 109 25.77 -11.96 9.82
N GLU A 110 25.34 -13.20 10.00
CA GLU A 110 23.93 -13.53 10.25
C GLU A 110 23.43 -12.93 11.58
N VAL A 111 24.24 -12.99 12.64
CA VAL A 111 23.91 -12.41 13.95
C VAL A 111 23.80 -10.89 13.86
N LEU A 112 24.75 -10.22 13.18
CA LEU A 112 24.74 -8.78 12.99
C LEU A 112 23.61 -8.30 12.10
N LEU A 113 23.24 -9.06 11.08
CA LEU A 113 22.12 -8.76 10.20
C LEU A 113 20.79 -8.84 10.98
N SER A 114 20.58 -9.93 11.72
CA SER A 114 19.41 -10.10 12.59
C SER A 114 19.34 -9.01 13.66
N LEU A 115 20.48 -8.69 14.28
CA LEU A 115 20.56 -7.66 15.30
C LEU A 115 20.32 -6.26 14.72
N HIS A 116 20.87 -5.91 13.56
CA HIS A 116 20.68 -4.61 12.95
C HIS A 116 19.23 -4.40 12.47
N MET A 117 18.53 -5.45 12.07
CA MET A 117 17.10 -5.39 11.76
C MET A 117 16.23 -5.11 13.00
N GLN A 118 16.66 -5.54 14.19
CA GLN A 118 15.92 -5.39 15.45
C GLN A 118 16.32 -4.13 16.23
N ASN A 119 17.63 -3.86 16.31
CA ASN A 119 18.23 -2.75 17.03
C ASN A 119 19.57 -2.34 16.36
N PRO A 120 19.56 -1.34 15.47
CA PRO A 120 20.75 -0.92 14.74
C PRO A 120 21.86 -0.37 15.65
N GLU A 121 21.51 0.35 16.73
CA GLU A 121 22.50 0.94 17.65
C GLU A 121 23.30 -0.15 18.39
N GLN A 122 22.64 -1.22 18.84
CA GLN A 122 23.34 -2.34 19.47
C GLN A 122 24.21 -3.09 18.48
N ALA A 123 23.77 -3.23 17.23
CA ALA A 123 24.57 -3.84 16.17
C ALA A 123 25.84 -3.03 15.90
N GLU A 124 25.75 -1.70 15.86
CA GLU A 124 26.91 -0.82 15.72
C GLU A 124 27.88 -0.94 16.89
N ILE A 125 27.40 -0.95 18.14
CA ILE A 125 28.25 -1.13 19.33
C ILE A 125 28.99 -2.47 19.25
N MET A 126 28.30 -3.56 18.91
CA MET A 126 28.95 -4.87 18.75
C MET A 126 29.93 -4.90 17.56
N ALA A 127 29.65 -4.15 16.49
CA ALA A 127 30.57 -4.04 15.36
C ALA A 127 31.87 -3.31 15.71
N THR A 128 31.85 -2.38 16.67
CA THR A 128 33.08 -1.69 17.11
C THR A 128 34.08 -2.60 17.81
N SER A 129 33.61 -3.66 18.49
CA SER A 129 34.46 -4.62 19.19
C SER A 129 35.10 -5.67 18.27
N LEU A 130 34.73 -5.68 16.98
CA LEU A 130 35.33 -6.57 16.00
C LEU A 130 36.73 -6.09 15.59
N GLU A 131 37.60 -7.06 15.29
CA GLU A 131 38.96 -6.82 14.82
C GLU A 131 38.96 -6.18 13.43
N ASN A 132 39.85 -5.22 13.21
CA ASN A 132 40.01 -4.58 11.91
C ASN A 132 40.63 -5.56 10.91
N VAL A 133 40.27 -5.47 9.63
CA VAL A 133 40.94 -6.25 8.59
C VAL A 133 42.42 -5.84 8.53
N PRO A 134 43.37 -6.79 8.60
CA PRO A 134 44.79 -6.48 8.49
C PRO A 134 45.09 -5.79 7.15
N SER A 135 45.74 -4.61 7.19
CA SER A 135 46.03 -3.81 6.00
C SER A 135 46.87 -4.56 4.94
N GLY A 136 47.60 -5.61 5.35
CA GLY A 136 48.36 -6.48 4.45
C GLY A 136 47.53 -7.38 3.53
N LEU A 137 46.26 -7.67 3.88
CA LEU A 137 45.34 -8.44 3.02
C LEU A 137 44.58 -7.54 2.02
N LEU A 138 44.45 -6.24 2.31
CA LEU A 138 43.85 -5.26 1.39
C LEU A 138 44.83 -4.83 0.29
N ALA A 139 46.14 -4.82 0.59
CA ALA A 139 47.18 -4.49 -0.39
C ALA A 139 47.37 -5.55 -1.50
N SER A 140 46.94 -6.80 -1.28
CA SER A 140 46.98 -7.86 -2.30
C SER A 140 45.71 -7.94 -3.17
N PHE A 141 44.65 -7.21 -2.79
CA PHE A 141 43.44 -7.02 -3.59
C PHE A 141 43.47 -5.66 -4.29
N ASP A 142 44.54 -5.38 -5.04
CA ASP A 142 44.56 -4.24 -5.94
C ASP A 142 43.76 -4.60 -7.22
N PRO A 143 42.59 -3.98 -7.48
CA PRO A 143 41.85 -4.20 -8.73
C PRO A 143 42.64 -3.74 -9.97
N ALA A 144 43.71 -2.96 -9.81
CA ALA A 144 44.60 -2.59 -10.91
C ALA A 144 45.43 -3.78 -11.44
N GLN A 145 45.61 -4.86 -10.68
CA GLN A 145 46.33 -6.05 -11.15
C GLN A 145 45.45 -7.04 -11.96
N ARG A 146 44.14 -6.81 -12.08
CA ARG A 146 43.26 -7.62 -12.95
C ARG A 146 43.25 -7.20 -14.42
N LYS A 147 44.18 -6.35 -14.86
CA LYS A 147 44.42 -6.06 -16.28
C LYS A 147 45.81 -6.53 -16.71
N THR A 148 45.98 -7.84 -16.86
CA THR A 148 46.77 -8.51 -17.93
C THR A 148 47.03 -9.97 -17.58
N THR A 149 46.02 -10.81 -17.72
CA THR A 149 46.20 -12.15 -18.30
C THR A 149 44.93 -12.45 -19.07
N ALA A 150 44.94 -12.05 -20.34
CA ALA A 150 44.01 -12.58 -21.32
C ALA A 150 44.04 -14.12 -21.23
N PRO A 151 42.89 -14.81 -21.18
CA PRO A 151 42.90 -16.24 -21.48
C PRO A 151 43.31 -16.37 -22.95
N VAL A 152 44.53 -16.89 -23.18
CA VAL A 152 44.88 -17.55 -24.43
C VAL A 152 44.00 -18.80 -24.48
N ALA A 153 42.80 -18.63 -25.02
CA ALA A 153 41.90 -19.72 -25.41
C ALA A 153 41.50 -19.55 -26.88
N THR A 154 42.45 -19.13 -27.72
CA THR A 154 42.46 -19.41 -29.15
C THR A 154 43.22 -20.72 -29.32
N GLY A 155 42.53 -21.84 -29.09
CA GLY A 155 43.13 -23.18 -29.19
C GLY A 155 42.08 -24.29 -29.32
N LEU A 156 40.93 -24.17 -28.65
CA LEU A 156 39.90 -25.22 -28.72
C LEU A 156 38.97 -25.13 -29.94
N ALA A 157 38.93 -23.98 -30.62
CA ALA A 157 38.11 -23.80 -31.83
C ALA A 157 38.84 -24.23 -33.12
N ALA A 158 40.16 -24.40 -33.09
CA ALA A 158 40.96 -24.79 -34.26
C ALA A 158 41.19 -26.31 -34.37
N GLU A 159 40.82 -27.09 -33.34
CA GLU A 159 41.08 -28.53 -33.29
C GLU A 159 39.83 -29.39 -33.61
N ILE A 160 38.66 -28.77 -33.71
CA ILE A 160 37.41 -29.44 -34.12
C ILE A 160 37.25 -29.48 -35.65
N GLU A 161 37.85 -28.54 -36.40
CA GLU A 161 37.83 -28.58 -37.88
C GLU A 161 38.87 -29.52 -38.50
N ARG A 162 39.81 -30.09 -37.72
CA ARG A 162 40.83 -31.01 -38.24
C ARG A 162 40.47 -32.49 -38.12
N ASN A 163 39.36 -32.81 -37.44
CA ASN A 163 38.89 -34.19 -37.20
C ASN A 163 37.51 -34.49 -37.83
N MET A 164 37.06 -33.66 -38.77
CA MET A 164 35.86 -33.90 -39.59
C MET A 164 36.13 -33.86 -41.11
N VAL A 165 37.30 -34.37 -41.53
CA VAL A 165 37.56 -34.77 -42.93
C VAL A 165 38.14 -36.18 -42.93
#